data_AF-A0A261GR18-F1
#
_entry.id   AF-A0A261GR18-F1
#
_cell.length_a   1.000
_cell.length_b   1.000
_cell.length_c   1.000
_cell.angle_alpha   90.00
_cell.angle_beta   90.00
_cell.angle_gamma   90.00
#
_symmetry.space_group_name_H-M   'P 1'
#
loop_
_entity.id
_entity.type
_entity.pdbx_description
1 polymer ?
#
loop_
_entity_poly.entity_id
_entity_poly.type
_entity_poly.pdbx_seq_one_letter_code
_entity_poly.pdbx_strand_id
1 'polypeptide(L)'
;MYLRTLVILLIALASSLAQAEEWFAMERHGDCYRLADMNDHIYVFKGTKTPEEMEEKLKAERVEYTIEPLKPGMEGVLKVNVPRENIAMLIVTKKYCKVINEH
;
A
#
# COMPACT_ATOMS: atom_id res chain seq x y z
N MET A 1 23.18 18.51 35.68
CA MET A 1 23.83 17.82 34.55
C MET A 1 23.11 16.53 34.11
N TYR A 2 21.84 16.32 34.48
CA TYR A 2 21.07 15.09 34.15
C TYR A 2 19.95 15.30 33.12
N LEU A 3 19.64 16.56 32.77
CA LEU A 3 18.55 16.89 31.84
C LEU A 3 18.92 16.60 30.38
N ARG A 4 20.22 16.67 30.02
CA ARG A 4 20.71 16.43 28.65
C ARG A 4 20.72 14.95 28.27
N THR A 5 20.95 14.04 29.23
CA THR A 5 20.96 12.59 28.98
C THR A 5 19.56 12.01 28.82
N LEU A 6 18.54 12.59 29.46
CA LEU A 6 17.15 12.11 29.37
C LEU A 6 16.53 12.36 27.98
N VAL A 7 16.86 13.48 27.33
CA VAL A 7 16.32 13.86 26.02
C VAL A 7 16.82 12.95 24.89
N ILE A 8 18.08 12.50 24.96
CA ILE A 8 18.68 11.63 23.94
C ILE A 8 18.02 10.23 23.96
N LEU A 9 17.61 9.75 25.14
CA LEU A 9 16.95 8.44 25.26
C LEU A 9 15.52 8.45 24.69
N LEU A 10 14.80 9.58 24.80
CA LEU A 10 13.43 9.73 24.28
C LEU A 10 13.37 9.78 22.75
N ILE A 11 14.40 10.34 22.08
CA ILE A 11 14.46 10.41 20.62
C ILE A 11 14.69 9.01 20.01
N ALA A 12 15.45 8.15 20.68
CA ALA A 12 15.72 6.79 20.21
C ALA A 12 14.49 5.87 20.26
N LEU A 13 13.53 6.09 21.18
CA LEU A 13 12.31 5.27 21.26
C LEU A 13 11.25 5.66 20.23
N ALA A 14 11.23 6.89 19.72
CA ALA A 14 10.22 7.34 18.76
C ALA A 14 10.43 6.77 17.35
N SER A 15 11.65 6.37 17.00
CA SER A 15 11.98 5.83 15.68
C SER A 15 11.52 4.39 15.45
N SER A 16 11.10 3.67 16.48
CA SER A 16 10.82 2.23 16.42
C SER A 16 9.39 1.88 15.95
N LEU A 17 8.49 2.86 15.81
CA LEU A 17 7.05 2.60 15.61
C LEU A 17 6.53 2.91 14.21
N ALA A 18 7.38 3.36 13.29
CA ALA A 18 6.99 3.62 11.90
C ALA A 18 7.52 2.53 10.96
N GLN A 19 7.22 1.26 11.24
CA GLN A 19 7.29 0.25 10.18
C GLN A 19 6.09 0.49 9.28
N ALA A 20 6.30 1.21 8.19
CA ALA A 20 5.28 1.43 7.17
C ALA A 20 4.76 0.06 6.69
N GLU A 21 3.45 -0.15 6.78
CA GLU A 21 2.83 -1.41 6.34
C GLU A 21 3.00 -1.55 4.82
N GLU A 22 3.62 -2.64 4.38
CA GLU A 22 3.86 -2.91 2.96
C GLU A 22 2.58 -3.43 2.28
N TRP A 23 2.28 -2.86 1.12
CA TRP A 23 1.12 -3.21 0.30
C TRP A 23 1.50 -3.91 -1.00
N PHE A 24 0.61 -4.78 -1.45
CA PHE A 24 0.83 -5.69 -2.57
C PHE A 24 -0.39 -5.70 -3.48
N ALA A 25 -0.17 -5.80 -4.78
CA ALA A 25 -1.18 -6.16 -5.76
C ALA A 25 -1.33 -7.69 -5.80
N MET A 26 -2.53 -8.19 -5.53
CA MET A 26 -2.81 -9.61 -5.51
C MET A 26 -3.50 -10.06 -6.80
N GLU A 27 -2.94 -11.08 -7.43
CA GLU A 27 -3.54 -11.77 -8.58
C GLU A 27 -4.54 -12.85 -8.15
N ARG A 28 -5.30 -13.37 -9.13
CA ARG A 28 -6.38 -14.35 -8.93
C ARG A 28 -5.93 -15.63 -8.20
N HIS A 29 -4.65 -15.99 -8.26
CA HIS A 29 -4.11 -17.21 -7.64
C HIS A 29 -3.50 -17.00 -6.24
N GLY A 30 -3.46 -15.74 -5.75
CA GLY A 30 -2.85 -15.37 -4.46
C GLY A 30 -1.37 -15.02 -4.57
N ASP A 31 -0.86 -14.94 -5.80
CA ASP A 31 0.45 -14.36 -6.10
C ASP A 31 0.37 -12.84 -5.92
N CYS A 32 1.40 -12.28 -5.26
CA CYS A 32 1.46 -10.88 -4.90
C CYS A 32 2.69 -10.21 -5.50
N TYR A 33 2.50 -8.99 -6.00
CA TYR A 33 3.60 -8.10 -6.40
C TYR A 33 3.60 -6.90 -5.47
N ARG A 34 4.77 -6.41 -5.07
CA ARG A 34 4.82 -5.20 -4.24
C ARG A 34 4.20 -4.05 -5.02
N LEU A 35 3.35 -3.27 -4.34
CA LEU A 35 2.71 -2.13 -4.98
C LEU A 35 3.76 -1.11 -5.46
N ALA A 36 4.84 -0.94 -4.67
CA ALA A 36 5.98 -0.10 -5.00
C ALA A 36 6.69 -0.49 -6.32
N ASP A 37 6.60 -1.76 -6.72
CA ASP A 37 7.27 -2.31 -7.90
C ASP A 37 6.37 -2.32 -9.15
N MET A 38 5.11 -1.86 -9.04
CA MET A 38 4.15 -1.82 -10.15
C MET A 38 4.46 -0.76 -11.24
N ASN A 39 5.72 -0.38 -11.41
CA ASN A 39 6.14 0.71 -12.27
C ASN A 39 5.92 0.48 -13.77
N ASP A 40 5.79 -0.77 -14.21
CA ASP A 40 5.85 -1.12 -15.63
C ASP A 40 4.50 -1.57 -16.23
N HIS A 41 3.53 -1.95 -15.41
CA HIS A 41 2.30 -2.58 -15.90
C HIS A 41 1.05 -1.71 -15.80
N ILE A 42 1.03 -0.70 -14.92
CA ILE A 42 -0.13 0.17 -14.73
C ILE A 42 0.29 1.63 -14.49
N TYR A 43 0.24 2.45 -15.56
CA TYR A 43 0.69 3.85 -15.53
C TYR A 43 0.06 4.67 -14.39
N VAL A 44 -1.24 4.47 -14.14
CA VAL A 44 -1.98 5.20 -13.10
C VAL A 44 -1.51 4.90 -11.68
N PHE A 45 -0.81 3.78 -11.44
CA PHE A 45 -0.29 3.40 -10.12
C PHE A 45 1.24 3.50 -10.02
N LYS A 46 1.91 3.91 -11.09
CA LYS A 46 3.36 4.05 -11.13
C LYS A 46 3.89 4.88 -9.94
N GLY A 47 4.78 4.30 -9.14
CA GLY A 47 5.44 4.96 -8.01
C GLY A 47 4.62 5.05 -6.72
N THR A 48 3.41 4.50 -6.67
CA THR A 48 2.60 4.48 -5.44
C THR A 48 3.00 3.29 -4.57
N LYS A 49 3.09 3.48 -3.26
CA LYS A 49 3.48 2.43 -2.29
C LYS A 49 2.35 2.06 -1.35
N THR A 50 1.39 2.96 -1.15
CA THR A 50 0.24 2.74 -0.28
C THR A 50 -1.07 3.01 -1.03
N PRO A 51 -2.21 2.51 -0.53
CA PRO A 51 -3.52 2.83 -1.08
C PRO A 51 -3.83 4.33 -1.05
N GLU A 52 -3.36 5.05 -0.03
CA GLU A 52 -3.54 6.50 0.09
C GLU A 52 -2.78 7.24 -1.03
N GLU A 53 -1.50 6.91 -1.25
CA GLU A 53 -0.72 7.49 -2.35
C GLU A 53 -1.35 7.18 -3.71
N MET A 54 -1.90 5.96 -3.87
CA MET A 54 -2.65 5.58 -5.07
C MET A 54 -3.90 6.44 -5.26
N GLU A 55 -4.68 6.64 -4.20
CA GLU A 55 -5.89 7.43 -4.26
C GLU A 55 -5.61 8.90 -4.59
N GLU A 56 -4.57 9.48 -3.97
CA GLU A 56 -4.13 10.85 -4.28
C GLU A 56 -3.76 11.02 -5.75
N LYS A 57 -3.08 10.03 -6.32
CA LYS A 57 -2.71 10.05 -7.74
C LYS A 57 -3.93 9.92 -8.66
N LEU A 58 -4.85 9.00 -8.37
CA LEU A 58 -6.11 8.86 -9.13
C LEU A 58 -6.95 10.15 -9.11
N LYS A 59 -7.01 10.82 -7.94
CA LYS A 59 -7.64 12.15 -7.80
C LYS A 59 -6.95 13.21 -8.65
N ALA A 60 -5.62 13.26 -8.63
CA ALA A 60 -4.83 14.24 -9.39
C ALA A 60 -5.03 14.09 -10.90
N GLU A 61 -5.12 12.84 -11.39
CA GLU A 61 -5.38 12.51 -12.79
C GLU A 61 -6.86 12.66 -13.18
N ARG A 62 -7.74 12.98 -12.22
CA ARG A 62 -9.20 13.11 -12.41
C ARG A 62 -9.83 11.87 -13.07
N VAL A 63 -9.35 10.69 -12.69
CA VAL A 63 -9.89 9.41 -13.19
C VAL A 63 -11.00 8.95 -12.25
N GLU A 64 -12.06 8.34 -12.79
CA GLU A 64 -13.08 7.70 -11.96
C GLU A 64 -12.54 6.39 -11.37
N TYR A 65 -12.71 6.21 -10.06
CA TYR A 65 -12.24 5.02 -9.35
C TYR A 65 -13.15 4.67 -8.17
N THR A 66 -13.05 3.43 -7.70
CA THR A 66 -13.58 3.01 -6.41
C THR A 66 -12.51 2.25 -5.62
N ILE A 67 -12.33 2.62 -4.36
CA ILE A 67 -11.50 1.89 -3.40
C ILE A 67 -12.39 1.54 -2.21
N GLU A 68 -12.64 0.25 -1.99
CA GLU A 68 -13.52 -0.22 -0.93
C GLU A 68 -12.90 -1.41 -0.18
N PRO A 69 -13.13 -1.54 1.14
CA PRO A 69 -12.79 -2.77 1.85
C PRO A 69 -13.48 -3.97 1.19
N LEU A 70 -12.75 -5.07 1.00
CA LEU A 70 -13.34 -6.23 0.33
C LEU A 70 -14.54 -6.80 1.11
N LYS A 71 -14.38 -6.94 2.44
CA LYS A 71 -15.41 -7.40 3.38
C LYS A 71 -15.15 -6.85 4.79
N PRO A 72 -16.19 -6.70 5.62
CA PRO A 72 -16.01 -6.41 7.05
C PRO A 72 -15.07 -7.42 7.72
N GLY A 73 -14.13 -6.94 8.53
CA GLY A 73 -13.15 -7.78 9.24
C GLY A 73 -11.93 -8.22 8.42
N MET A 74 -11.82 -7.82 7.15
CA MET A 74 -10.62 -8.04 6.33
C MET A 74 -9.77 -6.77 6.22
N GLU A 75 -9.28 -6.30 7.36
CA GLU A 75 -8.37 -5.16 7.43
C GLU A 75 -7.11 -5.44 6.62
N GLY A 76 -6.72 -4.51 5.75
CA GLY A 76 -5.60 -4.71 4.83
C GLY A 76 -5.97 -5.46 3.55
N VAL A 77 -7.25 -5.49 3.15
CA VAL A 77 -7.70 -5.96 1.83
C VAL A 77 -8.65 -4.94 1.21
N LEU A 78 -8.20 -4.31 0.14
CA LEU A 78 -8.95 -3.32 -0.61
C LEU A 78 -9.24 -3.85 -2.02
N LYS A 79 -10.45 -3.58 -2.48
CA LYS A 79 -10.85 -3.76 -3.87
C LYS A 79 -10.73 -2.43 -4.57
N VAL A 80 -9.93 -2.41 -5.63
CA VAL A 80 -9.70 -1.23 -6.46
C VAL A 80 -10.27 -1.48 -7.85
N ASN A 81 -11.07 -0.55 -8.33
CA ASN A 81 -11.62 -0.58 -9.67
C ASN A 81 -11.43 0.79 -10.32
N VAL A 82 -10.84 0.81 -11.53
CA VAL A 82 -10.63 2.00 -12.35
C VAL A 82 -11.20 1.68 -13.74
N PRO A 83 -12.49 1.93 -13.98
CA PRO A 83 -13.19 1.43 -15.17
C PRO A 83 -12.59 1.91 -16.48
N ARG A 84 -12.20 3.18 -16.56
CA ARG A 84 -11.64 3.80 -17.75
C ARG A 84 -10.35 3.11 -18.23
N GLU A 85 -9.57 2.60 -17.28
CA GLU A 85 -8.30 1.93 -17.53
C GLU A 85 -8.45 0.40 -17.60
N ASN A 86 -9.69 -0.12 -17.51
CA ASN A 86 -10.00 -1.56 -17.44
C ASN A 86 -9.23 -2.28 -16.31
N ILE A 87 -9.08 -1.63 -15.16
CA ILE A 87 -8.40 -2.18 -13.99
C ILE A 87 -9.43 -2.61 -12.96
N ALA A 88 -9.36 -3.86 -12.54
CA ALA A 88 -10.04 -4.37 -11.35
C ALA A 88 -9.09 -5.31 -10.62
N MET A 89 -8.68 -4.94 -9.40
CA MET A 89 -7.65 -5.66 -8.66
C MET A 89 -7.89 -5.62 -7.15
N LEU A 90 -7.18 -6.49 -6.44
CA LEU A 90 -7.11 -6.49 -4.99
C LEU A 90 -5.75 -5.96 -4.57
N ILE A 91 -5.76 -5.02 -3.63
CA ILE A 91 -4.55 -4.53 -2.97
C ILE A 91 -4.61 -5.00 -1.53
N VAL A 92 -3.55 -5.66 -1.09
CA VAL A 92 -3.53 -6.41 0.16
C VAL A 92 -2.26 -6.16 0.95
N THR A 93 -2.31 -6.38 2.25
CA THR A 93 -1.12 -6.43 3.10
C THR A 93 -0.52 -7.84 3.09
N LYS A 94 0.75 -7.95 3.47
CA LYS A 94 1.55 -9.20 3.36
C LYS A 94 0.86 -10.45 3.88
N LYS A 95 0.02 -10.35 4.92
CA LYS A 95 -0.68 -11.48 5.55
C LYS A 95 -1.66 -12.21 4.62
N TYR A 96 -2.05 -11.60 3.50
CA TYR A 96 -2.96 -12.21 2.52
C TYR A 96 -2.26 -12.77 1.28
N CYS A 97 -0.94 -12.61 1.18
CA CYS A 97 -0.16 -13.13 0.06
C CYS A 97 0.21 -14.59 0.31
N LYS A 98 0.01 -15.45 -0.71
CA LYS A 98 0.50 -16.83 -0.68
C LYS A 98 1.94 -16.94 -1.14
N VAL A 99 2.25 -16.24 -2.23
CA VAL A 99 3.58 -16.13 -2.82
C VAL A 99 3.83 -14.66 -3.08
N ILE A 100 5.02 -14.16 -2.73
CA ILE A 100 5.47 -12.81 -3.04
C ILE A 100 6.45 -12.94 -4.19
N ASN A 101 6.11 -12.36 -5.33
CA ASN A 101 6.98 -12.29 -6.48
C ASN A 101 7.76 -10.97 -6.43
N GLU A 102 9.08 -11.10 -6.45
CA GLU A 102 10.01 -9.99 -6.57
C GLU A 102 10.42 -9.93 -8.05
N HIS A 103 10.05 -8.85 -8.74
CA HIS A 103 10.46 -8.60 -10.12
C HIS A 103 11.62 -7.62 -10.17
#